data_AF-A0A1Y1Y3L8-F1
#
_entry.id   AF-A0A1Y1Y3L8-F1
#
_cell.length_a   1.000
_cell.length_b   1.000
_cell.length_c   1.000
_cell.angle_alpha   90.00
_cell.angle_beta   90.00
_cell.angle_gamma   90.00
#
_symmetry.space_group_name_H-M   'P 1'
#
loop_
_entity.id
_entity.type
_entity.pdbx_description
1 polymer ?
#
loop_
_entity_poly.entity_id
_entity_poly.type
_entity_poly.pdbx_seq_one_letter_code
_entity_poly.pdbx_strand_id
1 'polypeptide(L)'
;LASCTQSNISVISEFVADLVVKMWYKNSPVSICSPVFHSFCQNVIARSQVDPPTILLALKYIQRLKKYCPRITGEQGSECRLFVVSLILAHKMLEDCTYTNQTWSQITRIPLADINHMEREFLLSIQFDLHVPEEEYAQWLLYLEQYLRYKEEDPL
;
A
#
# COMPACT_ATOMS: atom_id res chain seq x y z
N LEU A 1 -3.59 -22.72 -13.22
CA LEU A 1 -4.21 -21.93 -12.14
C LEU A 1 -3.17 -21.35 -11.17
N ALA A 2 -2.25 -22.15 -10.61
CA ALA A 2 -1.14 -21.65 -9.77
C ALA A 2 -0.16 -20.71 -10.50
N SER A 3 0.14 -20.95 -11.78
CA SER A 3 1.01 -20.06 -12.58
C SER A 3 0.35 -18.71 -12.93
N CYS A 4 -0.96 -18.71 -13.19
CA CYS A 4 -1.73 -17.51 -13.52
C CYS A 4 -1.93 -16.61 -12.29
N THR A 5 -2.20 -17.21 -11.13
CA THR A 5 -2.26 -16.46 -9.85
C THR A 5 -0.91 -15.87 -9.48
N GLN A 6 0.20 -16.61 -9.66
CA GLN A 6 1.54 -16.08 -9.45
C GLN A 6 1.89 -14.93 -10.41
N SER A 7 1.49 -15.04 -11.68
CA SER A 7 1.68 -13.98 -12.68
C SER A 7 0.92 -12.71 -12.30
N ASN A 8 -0.34 -12.84 -11.85
CA ASN A 8 -1.15 -11.71 -11.41
C ASN A 8 -0.56 -11.03 -10.17
N ILE A 9 -0.08 -11.80 -9.20
CA ILE A 9 0.57 -11.27 -7.99
C ILE A 9 1.82 -10.47 -8.35
N SER A 10 2.62 -10.94 -9.31
CA SER A 10 3.82 -10.23 -9.76
C SER A 10 3.49 -8.86 -10.38
N VAL A 11 2.50 -8.82 -11.27
CA VAL A 11 2.06 -7.57 -11.92
C VAL A 11 1.48 -6.60 -10.89
N ILE A 12 0.66 -7.09 -9.96
CA ILE A 12 0.09 -6.25 -8.89
C ILE A 12 1.19 -5.74 -7.97
N SER A 13 2.17 -6.57 -7.59
CA SER A 13 3.24 -6.15 -6.69
C SER A 13 4.16 -5.11 -7.32
N GLU A 14 4.43 -5.22 -8.62
CA GLU A 14 5.18 -4.23 -9.39
C GLU A 14 4.47 -2.87 -9.38
N PHE A 15 3.19 -2.87 -9.77
CA PHE A 15 2.35 -1.68 -9.74
C PHE A 15 2.29 -1.02 -8.35
N VAL A 16 2.04 -1.82 -7.31
CA VAL A 16 1.98 -1.34 -5.92
C VAL A 16 3.31 -0.73 -5.50
N ALA A 17 4.42 -1.42 -5.73
CA ALA A 17 5.73 -0.98 -5.27
C ALA A 17 6.12 0.35 -5.93
N ASP A 18 5.90 0.47 -7.24
CA ASP A 18 6.18 1.69 -7.99
C ASP A 18 5.32 2.88 -7.55
N LEU A 19 4.02 2.66 -7.39
CA LEU A 19 3.11 3.74 -7.00
C LEU A 19 3.39 4.20 -5.55
N VAL A 20 3.68 3.28 -4.64
CA VAL A 20 4.08 3.61 -3.26
C VAL A 20 5.34 4.46 -3.28
N VAL A 21 6.38 4.05 -4.01
CA VAL A 21 7.64 4.81 -4.13
C VAL A 21 7.38 6.20 -4.71
N LYS A 22 6.62 6.30 -5.80
CA LYS A 22 6.26 7.57 -6.45
C LYS A 22 5.54 8.52 -5.48
N MET A 23 4.60 8.03 -4.69
CA MET A 23 3.86 8.84 -3.71
C MET A 23 4.73 9.19 -2.49
N TRP A 24 5.51 8.24 -2.00
CA TRP A 24 6.25 8.36 -0.75
C TRP A 24 7.50 9.24 -0.88
N TYR A 25 8.18 9.16 -2.02
CA TYR A 25 9.47 9.80 -2.29
C TYR A 25 9.43 10.93 -3.32
N LYS A 26 8.25 11.48 -3.66
CA LYS A 26 8.08 12.52 -4.69
C LYS A 26 9.08 13.70 -4.63
N ASN A 27 9.63 14.02 -3.44
CA ASN A 27 10.60 15.10 -3.22
C ASN A 27 11.98 14.61 -2.76
N SER A 28 12.29 13.32 -2.94
CA SER A 28 13.52 12.67 -2.47
C SER A 28 14.36 12.18 -3.65
N PRO A 29 15.70 12.21 -3.56
CA PRO A 29 16.58 11.59 -4.55
C PRO A 29 16.38 10.06 -4.64
N VAL A 30 15.76 9.45 -3.63
CA VAL A 30 15.41 8.02 -3.61
C VAL A 30 14.08 7.80 -4.34
N SER A 31 14.07 7.89 -5.66
CA SER A 31 12.83 7.72 -6.46
C SER A 31 12.72 6.35 -7.16
N ILE A 32 13.65 5.42 -6.90
CA ILE A 32 13.71 4.13 -7.59
C ILE A 32 13.22 3.03 -6.64
N CYS A 33 12.31 2.19 -7.13
CA CYS A 33 11.83 1.03 -6.40
C CYS A 33 12.98 0.02 -6.19
N SER A 34 13.29 -0.30 -4.94
CA SER A 34 14.31 -1.30 -4.65
C SER A 34 13.77 -2.72 -4.92
N PRO A 35 14.58 -3.65 -5.47
CA PRO A 35 14.18 -5.05 -5.63
C PRO A 35 13.73 -5.70 -4.32
N VAL A 36 14.28 -5.22 -3.19
CA VAL A 36 13.91 -5.65 -1.83
C VAL A 36 12.47 -5.26 -1.52
N PHE A 37 12.08 -4.01 -1.79
CA PHE A 37 10.71 -3.56 -1.54
C PHE A 37 9.70 -4.23 -2.47
N HIS A 38 10.03 -4.40 -3.76
CA HIS A 38 9.19 -5.15 -4.69
C HIS A 38 8.92 -6.58 -4.18
N SER A 39 9.99 -7.29 -3.81
CA SER A 39 9.89 -8.66 -3.26
C SER A 39 9.09 -8.68 -1.94
N PHE A 40 9.21 -7.63 -1.12
CA PHE A 40 8.42 -7.47 0.09
C PHE A 40 6.93 -7.34 -0.21
N CYS A 41 6.53 -6.44 -1.13
CA CYS A 41 5.15 -6.29 -1.57
C CYS A 41 4.57 -7.61 -2.10
N GLN A 42 5.33 -8.30 -2.97
CA GLN A 42 4.93 -9.58 -3.53
C GLN A 42 4.67 -10.63 -2.44
N ASN A 43 5.57 -10.74 -1.46
CA ASN A 43 5.43 -11.68 -0.34
C ASN A 43 4.24 -11.34 0.56
N VAL A 44 4.02 -10.06 0.88
CA VAL A 44 2.90 -9.62 1.72
C VAL A 44 1.56 -9.88 1.02
N ILE A 45 1.43 -9.53 -0.26
CA ILE A 45 0.21 -9.76 -1.05
C ILE A 45 -0.07 -11.26 -1.16
N ALA A 46 0.94 -12.06 -1.52
CA ALA A 46 0.78 -13.51 -1.66
C ALA A 46 0.37 -14.21 -0.36
N ARG A 47 0.95 -13.80 0.78
CA ARG A 47 0.72 -14.46 2.08
C ARG A 47 -0.53 -13.97 2.81
N SER A 48 -0.93 -12.72 2.58
CA SER A 48 -2.15 -12.17 3.20
C SER A 48 -3.42 -12.61 2.46
N GLN A 49 -3.34 -12.94 1.17
CA GLN A 49 -4.49 -13.31 0.35
C GLN A 49 -5.60 -12.24 0.35
N VAL A 50 -5.22 -10.98 0.55
CA VAL A 50 -6.14 -9.83 0.42
C VAL A 50 -6.61 -9.69 -1.02
N ASP A 51 -7.83 -9.21 -1.19
CA ASP A 51 -8.42 -8.96 -2.49
C ASP A 51 -7.88 -7.65 -3.12
N PRO A 52 -7.98 -7.49 -4.46
CA PRO A 52 -7.52 -6.27 -5.12
C PRO A 52 -8.14 -4.97 -4.57
N PRO A 53 -9.47 -4.88 -4.29
CA PRO A 53 -10.06 -3.71 -3.64
C PRO A 53 -9.36 -3.28 -2.34
N THR A 54 -9.00 -4.23 -1.46
CA THR A 54 -8.21 -3.93 -0.25
C THR A 54 -6.87 -3.28 -0.58
N ILE A 55 -6.17 -3.78 -1.60
CA ILE A 55 -4.89 -3.21 -2.05
C ILE A 55 -5.08 -1.78 -2.59
N LEU A 56 -6.12 -1.56 -3.41
CA LEU A 56 -6.41 -0.25 -4.00
C LEU A 56 -6.81 0.78 -2.93
N LEU A 57 -7.57 0.36 -1.91
CA LEU A 57 -7.89 1.19 -0.76
C LEU A 57 -6.66 1.48 0.11
N ALA A 58 -5.74 0.54 0.27
CA ALA A 58 -4.47 0.77 0.97
C ALA A 58 -3.65 1.86 0.27
N LEU A 59 -3.54 1.81 -1.06
CA LEU A 59 -2.87 2.85 -1.83
C LEU A 59 -3.56 4.22 -1.69
N LYS A 60 -4.91 4.22 -1.61
CA LYS A 60 -5.68 5.44 -1.32
C LYS A 60 -5.34 6.04 0.05
N TYR A 61 -5.15 5.21 1.07
CA TYR A 61 -4.74 5.68 2.39
C TYR A 61 -3.34 6.29 2.38
N ILE A 62 -2.39 5.76 1.61
CA ILE A 62 -1.07 6.38 1.43
C ILE A 62 -1.18 7.77 0.78
N GLN A 63 -2.00 7.88 -0.28
CA GLN A 63 -2.29 9.16 -0.92
C GLN A 63 -2.92 10.16 0.07
N ARG A 64 -3.85 9.68 0.91
CA ARG A 64 -4.51 10.49 1.94
C ARG A 64 -3.52 10.94 3.02
N LEU A 65 -2.64 10.08 3.51
CA LEU A 65 -1.58 10.44 4.45
C LEU A 65 -0.72 11.59 3.90
N LYS A 66 -0.32 11.53 2.62
CA LYS A 66 0.44 12.62 1.99
C LYS A 66 -0.35 13.93 1.89
N LYS A 67 -1.67 13.87 1.75
CA LYS A 67 -2.53 15.06 1.76
C LYS A 67 -2.62 15.69 3.16
N TYR A 68 -2.78 14.88 4.21
CA TYR A 68 -2.84 15.35 5.60
C TYR A 68 -1.48 15.79 6.15
N CYS A 69 -0.39 15.14 5.69
CA CYS A 69 0.97 15.41 6.14
C CYS A 69 1.89 15.72 4.94
N PRO A 70 1.76 16.87 4.24
CA PRO A 70 2.54 17.15 3.02
C PRO A 70 4.06 17.20 3.23
N ARG A 71 4.49 17.47 4.46
CA ARG A 71 5.91 17.55 4.86
C ARG A 71 6.50 16.19 5.28
N ILE A 72 5.69 15.14 5.39
CA ILE A 72 6.21 13.82 5.76
C ILE A 72 7.11 13.30 4.64
N THR A 73 8.33 12.93 5.00
CA THR A 73 9.31 12.36 4.08
C THR A 73 9.64 10.94 4.51
N GLY A 74 9.72 10.04 3.54
CA GLY A 74 10.21 8.69 3.78
C GLY A 74 11.72 8.64 3.84
N GLU A 75 12.25 7.77 4.69
CA GLU A 75 13.61 7.26 4.61
C GLU A 75 13.61 5.87 3.96
N GLN A 76 14.71 5.47 3.31
CA GLN A 76 14.80 4.15 2.68
C GLN A 76 14.40 3.02 3.64
N GLY A 77 13.47 2.16 3.20
CA GLY A 77 12.90 1.08 4.01
C GLY A 77 11.61 1.45 4.75
N SER A 78 11.27 2.74 4.88
CA SER A 78 10.01 3.18 5.49
C SER A 78 8.78 2.85 4.62
N GLU A 79 8.96 2.66 3.31
CA GLU A 79 7.92 2.24 2.38
C GLU A 79 7.30 0.88 2.74
N CYS A 80 8.08 -0.03 3.33
CA CYS A 80 7.59 -1.33 3.81
C CYS A 80 6.57 -1.15 4.94
N ARG A 81 6.92 -0.30 5.92
CA ARG A 81 6.09 0.01 7.09
C ARG A 81 4.81 0.74 6.66
N LEU A 82 4.96 1.72 5.77
CA LEU A 82 3.86 2.49 5.20
C LEU A 82 2.86 1.59 4.44
N PHE A 83 3.37 0.72 3.57
CA PHE A 83 2.52 -0.19 2.81
C PHE A 83 1.76 -1.14 3.73
N VAL A 84 2.45 -1.78 4.68
CA VAL A 84 1.83 -2.71 5.63
C VAL A 84 0.73 -2.05 6.44
N VAL A 85 0.99 -0.91 7.06
CA VAL A 85 -0.02 -0.28 7.92
C VAL A 85 -1.24 0.16 7.11
N SER A 86 -1.03 0.66 5.89
CA SER A 86 -2.13 1.05 5.00
C SER A 86 -2.97 -0.16 4.58
N LEU A 87 -2.32 -1.30 4.33
CA LEU A 87 -2.98 -2.55 3.96
C LEU A 87 -3.77 -3.15 5.13
N ILE A 88 -3.23 -3.10 6.35
CA ILE A 88 -3.94 -3.52 7.57
C ILE A 88 -5.23 -2.72 7.73
N LEU A 89 -5.14 -1.40 7.63
CA LEU A 89 -6.30 -0.52 7.79
C LEU A 89 -7.35 -0.76 6.70
N ALA A 90 -6.93 -0.92 5.44
CA ALA A 90 -7.85 -1.22 4.34
C ALA A 90 -8.57 -2.57 4.56
N HIS A 91 -7.82 -3.60 4.96
CA HIS A 91 -8.38 -4.93 5.21
C HIS A 91 -9.39 -4.91 6.37
N LYS A 92 -9.12 -4.13 7.43
CA LYS A 92 -10.05 -3.94 8.55
C LYS A 92 -11.31 -3.15 8.16
N MET A 93 -11.23 -2.32 7.13
CA MET A 93 -12.33 -1.47 6.68
C MET A 93 -13.29 -2.16 5.72
N LEU A 94 -12.79 -3.13 4.93
CA LEU A 94 -13.60 -3.82 3.92
C LEU A 94 -14.10 -5.20 4.38
N GLU A 95 -13.37 -5.87 5.27
CA GLU A 95 -13.71 -7.22 5.71
C GLU A 95 -14.35 -7.26 7.10
N ASP A 96 -15.48 -7.97 7.21
CA ASP A 96 -16.16 -8.22 8.50
C ASP A 96 -15.29 -9.10 9.43
N CYS A 97 -14.48 -10.00 8.85
CA CYS A 97 -13.62 -10.94 9.55
C CYS A 97 -12.14 -10.71 9.19
N THR A 98 -11.55 -9.66 9.77
CA THR A 98 -10.16 -9.29 9.48
C THR A 98 -9.12 -10.07 10.32
N TYR A 99 -7.89 -10.13 9.82
CA TYR A 99 -6.76 -10.66 10.57
C TYR A 99 -6.39 -9.76 11.75
N THR A 100 -5.99 -10.40 12.85
CA THR A 100 -5.42 -9.69 14.00
C THR A 100 -4.05 -9.09 13.67
N ASN A 101 -3.63 -8.07 14.41
CA ASN A 101 -2.27 -7.52 14.28
C ASN A 101 -1.18 -8.57 14.56
N GLN A 102 -1.48 -9.59 15.37
CA GLN A 102 -0.58 -10.73 15.61
C GLN A 102 -0.36 -11.56 14.34
N THR A 103 -1.42 -11.80 13.57
CA THR A 103 -1.35 -12.48 12.26
C THR A 103 -0.56 -11.63 11.26
N TRP A 104 -0.82 -10.32 11.20
CA TRP A 104 -0.05 -9.41 10.35
C TRP A 104 1.43 -9.37 10.72
N SER A 105 1.77 -9.47 12.00
CA SER A 105 3.16 -9.60 12.47
C SER A 105 3.84 -10.86 11.92
N GLN A 106 3.13 -11.99 11.89
CA GLN A 106 3.64 -13.25 11.34
C GLN A 106 3.79 -13.22 9.81
N ILE A 107 2.87 -12.54 9.12
CA ILE A 107 2.92 -12.37 7.66
C ILE A 107 4.12 -11.50 7.28
N THR A 108 4.23 -10.31 7.88
CA THR A 108 5.18 -9.26 7.47
C THR A 108 6.55 -9.39 8.11
N ARG A 109 6.66 -10.20 9.18
CA ARG A 109 7.85 -10.29 10.06
C ARG A 109 8.19 -8.97 10.78
N ILE A 110 7.25 -8.03 10.83
CA ILE A 110 7.36 -6.81 11.64
C ILE A 110 6.91 -7.14 13.07
N PRO A 111 7.64 -6.71 14.12
CA PRO A 111 7.22 -6.94 15.50
C PRO A 111 5.79 -6.46 15.77
N LEU A 112 5.03 -7.22 16.57
CA LEU A 112 3.66 -6.85 16.92
C LEU A 112 3.57 -5.44 17.55
N ALA A 113 4.52 -5.09 18.41
CA ALA A 113 4.57 -3.77 19.03
C ALA A 113 4.69 -2.64 17.98
N ASP A 114 5.53 -2.85 16.97
CA ASP A 114 5.70 -1.92 15.85
C ASP A 114 4.41 -1.82 15.03
N ILE A 115 3.76 -2.94 14.70
CA ILE A 115 2.47 -2.92 13.98
C ILE A 115 1.43 -2.11 14.74
N ASN A 116 1.28 -2.38 16.04
CA ASN A 116 0.34 -1.67 16.89
C ASN A 116 0.65 -0.17 16.97
N HIS A 117 1.93 0.20 17.02
CA HIS A 117 2.35 1.60 17.06
C HIS A 117 2.09 2.29 15.71
N MET A 118 2.52 1.68 14.60
CA MET A 118 2.30 2.19 13.25
C MET A 118 0.81 2.42 12.97
N GLU A 119 -0.05 1.47 13.34
CA GLU A 119 -1.49 1.61 13.13
C GLU A 119 -2.06 2.83 13.86
N ARG A 120 -1.71 3.01 15.13
CA ARG A 120 -2.14 4.18 15.90
C ARG A 120 -1.62 5.49 15.31
N GLU A 121 -0.32 5.54 14.99
CA GLU A 121 0.32 6.71 14.39
C GLU A 121 -0.34 7.10 13.05
N PHE A 122 -0.61 6.11 12.20
CA PHE A 122 -1.24 6.35 10.91
C PHE A 122 -2.67 6.90 11.07
N LEU A 123 -3.47 6.28 11.93
CA LEU A 123 -4.85 6.72 12.22
C LEU A 123 -4.88 8.16 12.76
N LEU A 124 -3.99 8.49 13.69
CA LEU A 124 -3.86 9.85 14.21
C LEU A 124 -3.45 10.84 13.11
N SER A 125 -2.52 10.44 12.24
CA SER A 125 -2.02 11.28 11.14
C SER A 125 -3.11 11.66 10.13
N ILE A 126 -4.07 10.76 9.88
CA ILE A 126 -5.22 11.02 9.00
C ILE A 126 -6.48 11.41 9.78
N GLN A 127 -6.39 11.69 11.08
CA GLN A 127 -7.54 12.04 11.94
C GLN A 127 -8.70 11.03 11.87
N PHE A 128 -8.36 9.74 11.76
CA PHE A 128 -9.32 8.64 11.58
C PHE A 128 -10.22 8.76 10.33
N ASP A 129 -9.84 9.58 9.35
CA ASP A 129 -10.54 9.75 8.07
C ASP A 129 -10.29 8.53 7.15
N LEU A 130 -10.90 7.39 7.50
CA LEU A 130 -10.82 6.13 6.76
C LEU A 130 -11.94 5.97 5.73
N HIS A 131 -13.05 6.67 5.92
CA HIS A 131 -14.18 6.59 4.99
C HIS A 131 -13.79 7.23 3.66
N VAL A 132 -14.01 6.52 2.56
CA VAL A 132 -13.82 7.04 1.20
C VAL A 132 -15.20 7.03 0.54
N PRO A 133 -15.80 8.20 0.29
CA PRO A 133 -17.05 8.29 -0.45
C PRO A 133 -16.91 7.65 -1.83
N GLU A 134 -18.00 7.09 -2.36
CA GLU A 134 -18.02 6.39 -3.65
C GLU A 134 -17.46 7.25 -4.79
N GLU A 135 -17.83 8.53 -4.85
CA GLU A 135 -17.33 9.47 -5.86
C GLU A 135 -15.80 9.68 -5.75
N GLU A 136 -15.28 9.82 -4.53
CA GLU A 136 -13.85 9.95 -4.29
C GLU A 136 -13.10 8.65 -4.68
N TYR A 137 -13.70 7.49 -4.40
CA TYR A 137 -13.14 6.20 -4.76
C TYR A 137 -13.15 5.99 -6.28
N ALA A 138 -14.23 6.36 -6.98
CA ALA A 138 -14.31 6.30 -8.44
C ALA A 138 -13.24 7.18 -9.10
N GLN A 139 -13.05 8.42 -8.62
CA GLN A 139 -11.98 9.30 -9.09
C GLN A 139 -10.59 8.70 -8.83
N TRP A 140 -10.43 8.02 -7.68
CA TRP A 140 -9.19 7.32 -7.36
C TRP A 140 -8.90 6.19 -8.35
N LEU A 141 -9.88 5.38 -8.71
CA LEU A 141 -9.71 4.31 -9.70
C LEU A 141 -9.33 4.86 -11.08
N LEU A 142 -9.97 5.94 -11.53
CA LEU A 142 -9.61 6.61 -12.79
C LEU A 142 -8.16 7.12 -12.80
N TYR A 143 -7.71 7.69 -11.67
CA TYR A 143 -6.32 8.10 -11.51
C TYR A 143 -5.34 6.93 -11.62
N LEU A 144 -5.66 5.79 -11.00
CA LEU A 144 -4.81 4.59 -11.07
C LEU A 144 -4.76 4.01 -12.48
N GLU A 145 -5.90 3.96 -13.17
CA GLU A 145 -5.98 3.50 -14.56
C GLU A 145 -5.14 4.40 -15.48
N GLN A 146 -5.25 5.73 -15.32
CA GLN A 146 -4.43 6.68 -16.09
C GLN A 146 -2.93 6.50 -15.80
N TYR A 147 -2.56 6.23 -14.55
CA TYR A 147 -1.17 5.99 -14.18
C TYR A 147 -0.61 4.72 -14.82
N LEU A 148 -1.40 3.64 -14.88
CA LEU A 148 -1.04 2.39 -15.57
C LEU A 148 -0.82 2.64 -17.07
N ARG A 149 -1.75 3.32 -17.74
CA ARG A 149 -1.62 3.64 -19.18
C ARG A 149 -0.37 4.46 -19.49
N TYR A 150 -0.08 5.48 -18.68
CA TYR A 150 1.13 6.29 -18.86
C TYR A 150 2.43 5.45 -18.77
N LYS A 151 2.44 4.45 -17.87
CA LYS A 151 3.57 3.52 -17.71
C LYS A 151 3.75 2.59 -18.92
N GLU A 152 2.68 2.22 -19.60
CA GLU A 152 2.74 1.38 -20.81
C GLU A 152 3.25 2.16 -22.03
N GLU A 153 2.94 3.46 -22.11
CA GLU A 153 3.31 4.33 -23.23
C GLU A 153 4.74 4.89 -23.15
N ASP A 154 5.35 4.93 -21.95
CA ASP A 154 6.71 5.42 -21.69
C ASP A 154 7.56 4.36 -20.95
N PRO A 155 7.92 3.24 -21.62
CA PRO A 155 8.80 2.22 -21.07
C PRO A 155 10.25 2.73 -21.15
N LEU A 156 10.69 3.48 -20.14
CA LEU A 156 12.10 3.80 -19.96
C LEU A 156 12.99 2.55 -19.93
#